data_AF-A0A9D7REM4-F1
#
_entry.id   AF-A0A9D7REM4-F1
#
_cell.length_a   1.000
_cell.length_b   1.000
_cell.length_c   1.000
_cell.angle_alpha   90.00
_cell.angle_beta   90.00
_cell.angle_gamma   90.00
#
_symmetry.space_group_name_H-M   'P 1'
#
loop_
_entity.id
_entity.type
_entity.pdbx_description
1 polymer ?
#
loop_
_entity_poly.entity_id
_entity_poly.type
_entity_poly.pdbx_seq_one_letter_code
_entity_poly.pdbx_strand_id
1 'polypeptide(L)'
;MGGNNNGYPNMDSTTWLLKNGKFSPLQIPGPGVRYHYGLVYDKHRKKVLLYGGGEKPDQHWEFDGKKWTRVMLSESPGRRFYHSMVYHEDTKVVILHGGWVNQNPRDPINSQTPTTWAWDGHTWKKIAEERIFPIAMGYDQHRKVVVAFGRTELSSDSEMGLWELKQNKWMKIAAYGKWNTVEYVVQWVQQHPDDAQALLKYADIMQWQTKQFLEAELAYKKLTKIYPEKTSILLDLAIVLAMQDKVSEADEYIAKLSEAGLMNRPAYLRLAGLLRMEKKYLPSIKCQEIALSMGLAGVDFQPRPHLFPFEPT
;
A
#
# COMPACT_ATOMS: atom_id res chain seq x y z
N MET A 1 -10.00 -20.72 17.86
CA MET A 1 -8.90 -20.94 18.82
C MET A 1 -8.28 -19.59 19.16
N GLY A 2 -7.78 -19.38 20.37
CA GLY A 2 -6.97 -18.20 20.70
C GLY A 2 -7.04 -17.77 22.16
N GLY A 3 -5.88 -17.55 22.79
CA GLY A 3 -5.72 -16.96 24.12
C GLY A 3 -4.69 -15.81 24.09
N ASN A 4 -5.02 -14.69 24.74
CA ASN A 4 -4.22 -13.46 24.81
C ASN A 4 -3.23 -13.49 25.99
N ASN A 5 -2.04 -12.90 25.83
CA ASN A 5 -0.98 -12.78 26.84
C ASN A 5 -1.05 -11.46 27.64
N ASN A 6 -2.20 -11.19 28.28
CA ASN A 6 -2.36 -10.06 29.21
C ASN A 6 -2.59 -10.53 30.67
N GLY A 7 -1.96 -11.63 31.09
CA GLY A 7 -2.02 -12.07 32.49
C GLY A 7 -3.39 -12.59 32.98
N TYR A 8 -4.28 -13.00 32.06
CA TYR A 8 -5.57 -13.59 32.42
C TYR A 8 -5.47 -15.12 32.56
N PRO A 9 -5.94 -15.72 33.67
CA PRO A 9 -5.72 -17.14 34.00
C PRO A 9 -6.56 -18.15 33.19
N ASN A 10 -7.34 -17.71 32.19
CA ASN A 10 -8.27 -18.57 31.45
C ASN A 10 -7.94 -18.57 29.96
N MET A 11 -6.98 -19.40 29.55
CA MET A 11 -6.64 -19.59 28.15
C MET A 11 -7.40 -20.79 27.57
N ASP A 12 -8.30 -20.54 26.62
CA ASP A 12 -9.04 -21.58 25.90
C ASP A 12 -8.35 -21.93 24.57
N SER A 13 -8.16 -23.21 24.32
CA SER A 13 -7.64 -23.76 23.06
C SER A 13 -8.70 -24.48 22.23
N THR A 14 -9.97 -24.38 22.65
CA THR A 14 -11.09 -25.04 21.99
C THR A 14 -11.22 -24.62 20.54
N THR A 15 -11.47 -25.60 19.69
CA THR A 15 -11.81 -25.38 18.29
C THR A 15 -13.30 -25.09 18.20
N TRP A 16 -13.67 -23.99 17.55
CA TRP A 16 -15.06 -23.58 17.40
C TRP A 16 -15.48 -23.67 15.94
N LEU A 17 -16.64 -24.27 15.68
CA LEU A 17 -17.26 -24.33 14.37
C LEU A 17 -18.37 -23.29 14.29
N LEU A 18 -18.33 -22.44 13.27
CA LEU A 18 -19.43 -21.56 12.90
C LEU A 18 -20.32 -22.26 11.87
N LYS A 19 -21.57 -22.54 12.21
CA LYS A 19 -22.57 -23.10 11.29
C LYS A 19 -23.89 -22.35 11.45
N ASN A 20 -24.47 -21.89 10.35
CA ASN A 20 -25.73 -21.14 10.33
C ASN A 20 -25.74 -19.95 11.31
N GLY A 21 -24.63 -19.20 11.36
CA GLY A 21 -24.48 -18.04 12.25
C GLY A 21 -24.29 -18.37 13.74
N LYS A 22 -24.19 -19.65 14.13
CA LYS A 22 -23.97 -20.07 15.52
C LYS A 22 -22.63 -20.76 15.70
N PHE A 23 -21.91 -20.38 16.75
CA PHE A 23 -20.68 -21.04 17.16
C PHE A 23 -20.98 -22.22 18.09
N SER A 24 -20.34 -23.35 17.84
CA SER A 24 -20.36 -24.52 18.72
C SER A 24 -18.94 -25.09 18.91
N PRO A 25 -18.56 -25.48 20.14
CA PRO A 25 -17.24 -26.04 20.38
C PRO A 25 -17.15 -27.47 19.82
N LEU A 26 -16.02 -27.78 19.19
CA LEU A 26 -15.63 -29.13 18.84
C LEU A 26 -14.84 -29.69 20.03
N GLN A 27 -15.39 -30.69 20.71
CA GLN A 27 -14.76 -31.41 21.83
C GLN A 27 -13.69 -32.39 21.29
N ILE A 28 -12.64 -31.85 20.68
CA ILE A 28 -11.56 -32.61 20.05
C ILE A 28 -10.20 -32.19 20.61
N PRO A 29 -9.24 -33.13 20.75
CA PRO A 29 -7.86 -32.76 21.01
C PRO A 29 -7.35 -31.84 19.90
N GLY A 30 -6.49 -30.89 20.30
CA GLY A 30 -6.04 -29.85 19.40
C GLY A 30 -4.64 -29.36 19.73
N PRO A 31 -4.21 -28.31 19.03
CA PRO A 31 -2.87 -27.77 19.15
C PRO A 31 -2.62 -27.02 20.47
N GLY A 32 -3.51 -27.12 21.45
CA GLY A 32 -3.34 -26.46 22.74
C GLY A 32 -3.31 -24.93 22.63
N VAL A 33 -2.98 -24.28 23.75
CA VAL A 33 -2.95 -22.83 23.87
C VAL A 33 -1.76 -22.27 23.09
N ARG A 34 -2.02 -21.28 22.23
CA ARG A 34 -1.02 -20.62 21.40
C ARG A 34 -1.49 -19.24 20.96
N TYR A 35 -0.55 -18.39 20.58
CA TYR A 35 -0.78 -17.03 20.11
C TYR A 35 0.16 -16.67 18.97
N HIS A 36 -0.19 -15.63 18.19
CA HIS A 36 0.60 -15.17 17.04
C HIS A 36 0.96 -16.27 16.01
N TYR A 37 0.09 -17.28 15.90
CA TYR A 37 0.15 -18.34 14.91
C TYR A 37 -0.52 -17.90 13.60
N GLY A 38 -0.16 -18.55 12.50
CA GLY A 38 -0.84 -18.41 11.21
C GLY A 38 -1.84 -19.55 10.99
N LEU A 39 -2.99 -19.23 10.39
CA LEU A 39 -3.96 -20.20 9.88
C LEU A 39 -4.20 -19.94 8.40
N VAL A 40 -4.23 -20.99 7.60
CA VAL A 40 -4.55 -20.90 6.17
C VAL A 40 -5.33 -22.12 5.73
N TYR A 41 -6.29 -21.93 4.82
CA TYR A 41 -7.01 -23.03 4.20
C TYR A 41 -6.29 -23.47 2.92
N ASP A 42 -5.79 -24.69 2.92
CA ASP A 42 -5.24 -25.35 1.74
C ASP A 42 -6.40 -25.93 0.93
N LYS A 43 -6.79 -25.21 -0.14
CA LYS A 43 -7.97 -25.58 -0.94
C LYS A 43 -7.79 -26.91 -1.67
N HIS A 44 -6.56 -27.25 -2.06
CA HIS A 44 -6.28 -28.48 -2.81
C HIS A 44 -6.38 -29.71 -1.92
N ARG A 45 -5.85 -29.63 -0.70
CA ARG A 45 -5.89 -30.74 0.27
C ARG A 45 -7.13 -30.71 1.16
N LYS A 46 -7.95 -29.65 1.07
CA LYS A 46 -9.16 -29.40 1.88
C LYS A 46 -8.87 -29.44 3.37
N LYS A 47 -7.73 -28.88 3.77
CA LYS A 47 -7.26 -28.87 5.17
C LYS A 47 -6.99 -27.44 5.62
N VAL A 48 -7.21 -27.17 6.89
CA VAL A 48 -6.70 -25.96 7.53
C VAL A 48 -5.31 -26.26 8.08
N LEU A 49 -4.31 -25.49 7.68
CA LEU A 49 -2.96 -25.56 8.22
C LEU A 49 -2.80 -24.48 9.29
N LEU A 50 -2.34 -24.89 10.46
CA LEU A 50 -1.86 -24.01 11.52
C LEU A 50 -0.34 -24.11 11.60
N TYR A 51 0.33 -22.95 11.61
CA TYR A 51 1.76 -22.88 11.88
C TYR A 51 2.09 -21.87 12.99
N GLY A 52 3.05 -22.21 13.84
CA GLY A 52 3.63 -21.32 14.84
C GLY A 52 2.81 -21.16 16.13
N GLY A 53 3.27 -20.23 16.98
CA GLY A 53 2.61 -19.87 18.23
C GLY A 53 2.71 -20.88 19.38
N GLY A 54 3.24 -22.08 19.13
CA GLY A 54 3.59 -23.07 20.17
C GLY A 54 5.08 -23.06 20.50
N GLU A 55 5.52 -23.96 21.36
CA GLU A 55 6.95 -24.26 21.56
C GLU A 55 7.43 -25.34 20.58
N LYS A 56 8.74 -25.48 20.34
CA LYS A 56 9.23 -26.60 19.49
C LYS A 56 9.02 -27.93 20.22
N PRO A 57 8.70 -29.02 19.51
CA PRO A 57 8.46 -29.13 18.06
C PRO A 57 6.99 -28.89 17.64
N ASP A 58 6.21 -28.19 18.44
CA ASP A 58 4.74 -28.05 18.34
C ASP A 58 4.27 -26.89 17.45
N GLN A 59 4.89 -26.78 16.28
CA GLN A 59 4.67 -25.66 15.37
C GLN A 59 3.59 -25.94 14.33
N HIS A 60 3.43 -27.18 13.86
CA HIS A 60 2.66 -27.50 12.66
C HIS A 60 1.51 -28.47 12.96
N TRP A 61 0.29 -28.04 12.65
CA TRP A 61 -0.92 -28.83 12.77
C TRP A 61 -1.81 -28.72 11.54
N GLU A 62 -2.52 -29.79 11.22
CA GLU A 62 -3.49 -29.82 10.15
C GLU A 62 -4.86 -30.26 10.67
N PHE A 63 -5.91 -29.55 10.25
CA PHE A 63 -7.29 -29.90 10.53
C PHE A 63 -7.98 -30.38 9.26
N ASP A 64 -8.52 -31.60 9.30
CA ASP A 64 -9.22 -32.24 8.17
C ASP A 64 -10.75 -31.97 8.14
N GLY A 65 -11.22 -31.06 9.01
CA GLY A 65 -12.64 -30.82 9.23
C GLY A 65 -13.24 -31.61 10.38
N LYS A 66 -12.52 -32.61 10.92
CA LYS A 66 -12.97 -33.45 12.04
C LYS A 66 -11.97 -33.50 13.19
N LYS A 67 -10.68 -33.60 12.89
CA LYS A 67 -9.62 -33.72 13.89
C LYS A 67 -8.39 -32.90 13.53
N TRP A 68 -7.67 -32.49 14.57
CA TRP A 68 -6.33 -31.94 14.43
C TRP A 68 -5.30 -33.07 14.41
N THR A 69 -4.35 -33.00 13.49
CA THR A 69 -3.21 -33.90 13.41
C THR A 69 -1.93 -33.08 13.46
N ARG A 70 -1.05 -33.39 14.41
CA ARG A 70 0.26 -32.76 14.50
C ARG A 70 1.17 -33.30 13.40
N VAL A 71 1.85 -32.42 12.69
CA VAL A 71 2.79 -32.78 11.62
C VAL A 71 4.20 -32.53 12.11
N MET A 72 4.99 -33.60 12.15
CA MET A 72 6.37 -33.59 12.64
C MET A 72 7.32 -33.79 11.46
N LEU A 73 8.21 -32.82 11.24
CA LEU A 73 9.16 -32.82 10.12
C LEU A 73 10.54 -32.47 10.64
N SER A 74 11.58 -33.13 10.12
CA SER A 74 12.97 -32.82 10.41
C SER A 74 13.35 -31.44 9.87
N GLU A 75 12.92 -31.12 8.64
CA GLU A 75 13.08 -29.82 8.02
C GLU A 75 11.76 -29.04 8.06
N SER A 76 11.79 -27.90 8.74
CA SER A 76 10.64 -27.00 8.85
C SER A 76 11.12 -25.56 9.02
N PRO A 77 10.23 -24.58 8.85
CA PRO A 77 10.53 -23.18 9.13
C PRO A 77 10.97 -22.93 10.58
N GLY A 78 10.89 -23.89 11.50
CA GLY A 78 11.27 -23.73 12.90
C GLY A 78 10.22 -22.94 13.71
N ARG A 79 10.63 -22.46 14.89
CA ARG A 79 9.76 -21.69 15.80
C ARG A 79 9.44 -20.35 15.17
N ARG A 80 8.15 -19.98 15.07
CA ARG A 80 7.74 -18.70 14.48
C ARG A 80 6.52 -18.08 15.15
N PHE A 81 6.60 -16.77 15.36
CA PHE A 81 5.51 -15.90 15.80
C PHE A 81 5.35 -14.73 14.83
N TYR A 82 4.15 -14.17 14.71
CA TYR A 82 3.85 -12.99 13.88
C TYR A 82 4.29 -13.11 12.41
N HIS A 83 4.28 -14.34 11.87
CA HIS A 83 4.52 -14.58 10.46
C HIS A 83 3.20 -14.44 9.69
N SER A 84 3.31 -14.28 8.36
CA SER A 84 2.17 -14.26 7.46
C SER A 84 2.10 -15.57 6.67
N MET A 85 0.88 -16.02 6.37
CA MET A 85 0.63 -17.23 5.59
C MET A 85 -0.45 -16.99 4.54
N VAL A 86 -0.26 -17.57 3.35
CA VAL A 86 -1.22 -17.49 2.26
C VAL A 86 -1.19 -18.75 1.42
N TYR A 87 -2.33 -19.13 0.85
CA TYR A 87 -2.41 -20.23 -0.09
C TYR A 87 -2.22 -19.71 -1.52
N HIS A 88 -1.23 -20.24 -2.24
CA HIS A 88 -0.94 -19.88 -3.62
C HIS A 88 -1.63 -20.87 -4.56
N GLU A 89 -2.70 -20.43 -5.21
CA GLU A 89 -3.64 -21.35 -5.85
C GLU A 89 -3.09 -22.06 -7.09
N ASP A 90 -2.29 -21.38 -7.91
CA ASP A 90 -1.77 -21.96 -9.15
C ASP A 90 -0.76 -23.08 -8.89
N THR A 91 0.12 -22.90 -7.89
CA THR A 91 1.14 -23.90 -7.54
C THR A 91 0.69 -24.83 -6.42
N LYS A 92 -0.50 -24.59 -5.85
CA LYS A 92 -1.13 -25.40 -4.81
C LYS A 92 -0.29 -25.55 -3.55
N VAL A 93 0.51 -24.53 -3.22
CA VAL A 93 1.35 -24.52 -2.02
C VAL A 93 0.87 -23.47 -1.03
N VAL A 94 1.16 -23.70 0.25
CA VAL A 94 1.06 -22.65 1.28
C VAL A 94 2.40 -21.91 1.35
N ILE A 95 2.35 -20.59 1.22
CA ILE A 95 3.50 -19.71 1.41
C ILE A 95 3.45 -19.16 2.83
N LEU A 96 4.53 -19.38 3.58
CA LEU A 96 4.80 -18.78 4.87
C LEU A 96 5.95 -17.79 4.69
N HIS A 97 5.83 -16.59 5.23
CA HIS A 97 6.92 -15.62 5.20
C HIS A 97 7.01 -14.80 6.48
N GLY A 98 8.23 -14.40 6.81
CA GLY A 98 8.51 -13.51 7.92
C GLY A 98 8.43 -14.17 9.29
N GLY A 99 8.03 -13.35 10.25
CA GLY A 99 7.91 -13.71 11.65
C GLY A 99 9.22 -13.77 12.41
N TRP A 100 9.09 -14.15 13.67
CA TRP A 100 10.11 -14.05 14.69
C TRP A 100 10.36 -15.41 15.31
N VAL A 101 11.63 -15.75 15.54
CA VAL A 101 11.98 -16.99 16.25
C VAL A 101 11.71 -16.85 17.75
N ASN A 102 11.83 -15.64 18.28
CA ASN A 102 11.55 -15.30 19.67
C ASN A 102 10.19 -14.64 19.83
N GLN A 103 9.56 -14.86 20.98
CA GLN A 103 8.26 -14.26 21.31
C GLN A 103 8.36 -12.74 21.52
N ASN A 104 9.51 -12.24 22.01
CA ASN A 104 9.75 -10.82 22.21
C ASN A 104 10.38 -10.18 20.94
N PRO A 105 9.63 -9.35 20.20
CA PRO A 105 10.14 -8.68 18.99
C PRO A 105 11.18 -7.59 19.29
N ARG A 106 11.41 -7.22 20.55
CA ARG A 106 12.43 -6.22 20.93
C ARG A 106 13.81 -6.81 21.25
N ASP A 107 13.97 -8.13 21.18
CA ASP A 107 15.25 -8.81 21.42
C ASP A 107 16.14 -8.77 20.15
N PRO A 108 17.22 -7.97 20.10
CA PRO A 108 17.89 -7.64 18.84
C PRO A 108 18.89 -8.69 18.33
N ILE A 109 19.28 -9.68 19.13
CA ILE A 109 20.55 -10.40 18.86
C ILE A 109 20.37 -11.75 18.14
N ASN A 110 19.19 -12.37 18.10
CA ASN A 110 18.98 -13.67 17.41
C ASN A 110 17.57 -13.86 16.79
N SER A 111 16.80 -12.79 16.62
CA SER A 111 15.34 -12.86 16.42
C SER A 111 14.87 -12.78 14.96
N GLN A 112 15.76 -12.52 14.00
CA GLN A 112 15.41 -12.09 12.65
C GLN A 112 15.82 -13.13 11.60
N THR A 113 14.87 -13.99 11.20
CA THR A 113 15.03 -14.82 9.99
C THR A 113 13.76 -14.77 9.11
N PRO A 114 13.31 -13.56 8.69
CA PRO A 114 12.26 -13.49 7.68
C PRO A 114 12.75 -14.23 6.45
N THR A 115 12.16 -15.40 6.25
CA THR A 115 12.51 -16.35 5.21
C THR A 115 11.19 -16.86 4.67
N THR A 116 11.14 -17.06 3.37
CA THR A 116 9.94 -17.54 2.69
C THR A 116 10.03 -19.04 2.54
N TRP A 117 8.98 -19.73 2.94
CA TRP A 117 8.85 -21.17 2.86
C TRP A 117 7.59 -21.54 2.11
N ALA A 118 7.70 -22.57 1.27
CA ALA A 118 6.58 -23.17 0.56
C ALA A 118 6.29 -24.57 1.13
N TRP A 119 5.02 -24.85 1.39
CA TRP A 119 4.52 -26.15 1.82
C TRP A 119 3.69 -26.78 0.71
N ASP A 120 4.12 -27.94 0.21
CA ASP A 120 3.46 -28.68 -0.88
C ASP A 120 2.43 -29.72 -0.39
N GLY A 121 2.28 -29.86 0.94
CA GLY A 121 1.45 -30.89 1.55
C GLY A 121 2.22 -32.03 2.20
N HIS A 122 3.53 -32.12 1.97
CA HIS A 122 4.42 -33.15 2.51
C HIS A 122 5.71 -32.56 3.08
N THR A 123 6.29 -31.56 2.41
CA THR A 123 7.57 -30.96 2.81
C THR A 123 7.53 -29.43 2.77
N TRP A 124 8.33 -28.83 3.66
CA TRP A 124 8.60 -27.39 3.64
C TRP A 124 9.89 -27.16 2.86
N LYS A 125 9.84 -26.27 1.87
CA LYS A 125 11.01 -25.83 1.11
C LYS A 125 11.23 -24.34 1.32
N LYS A 126 12.45 -23.95 1.72
CA LYS A 126 12.85 -22.54 1.73
C LYS A 126 12.96 -22.05 0.29
N ILE A 127 12.26 -20.98 -0.04
CA ILE A 127 12.23 -20.44 -1.40
C ILE A 127 12.87 -19.05 -1.50
N ALA A 128 12.80 -18.22 -0.47
CA ALA A 128 13.37 -16.87 -0.50
C ALA A 128 14.00 -16.47 0.84
N GLU A 129 14.96 -15.55 0.80
CA GLU A 129 15.71 -15.08 1.97
C GLU A 129 15.63 -13.56 2.18
N GLU A 130 14.92 -12.85 1.30
CA GLU A 130 14.79 -11.41 1.42
C GLU A 130 14.09 -11.03 2.73
N ARG A 131 14.68 -10.03 3.37
CA ARG A 131 14.25 -9.54 4.65
C ARG A 131 13.11 -8.53 4.48
N ILE A 132 11.89 -9.04 4.58
CA ILE A 132 10.68 -8.24 4.66
C ILE A 132 9.92 -8.64 5.92
N PHE A 133 9.43 -7.64 6.64
CA PHE A 133 8.50 -7.79 7.75
C PHE A 133 7.10 -7.52 7.22
N PRO A 134 6.37 -8.56 6.78
CA PRO A 134 5.03 -8.38 6.27
C PRO A 134 4.11 -7.98 7.41
N ILE A 135 3.34 -6.91 7.19
CA ILE A 135 2.15 -6.59 8.00
C ILE A 135 0.96 -7.38 7.49
N ALA A 136 0.87 -7.52 6.16
CA ALA A 136 -0.16 -8.30 5.50
C ALA A 136 0.41 -9.00 4.27
N MET A 137 -0.13 -10.18 3.96
CA MET A 137 0.12 -10.91 2.73
C MET A 137 -1.18 -11.40 2.13
N GLY A 138 -1.23 -11.42 0.81
CA GLY A 138 -2.37 -11.90 0.04
C GLY A 138 -1.91 -12.55 -1.26
N TYR A 139 -2.79 -13.36 -1.84
CA TYR A 139 -2.59 -13.90 -3.18
C TYR A 139 -3.56 -13.20 -4.12
N ASP A 140 -3.01 -12.52 -5.11
CA ASP A 140 -3.79 -11.88 -6.16
C ASP A 140 -4.11 -12.95 -7.22
N GLN A 141 -5.35 -13.43 -7.22
CA GLN A 141 -5.82 -14.47 -8.16
C GLN A 141 -5.81 -14.00 -9.61
N HIS A 142 -6.03 -12.70 -9.88
CA HIS A 142 -6.03 -12.19 -11.24
C HIS A 142 -4.61 -12.12 -11.79
N ARG A 143 -3.69 -11.60 -10.99
CA ARG A 143 -2.28 -11.39 -11.38
C ARG A 143 -1.40 -12.61 -11.12
N LYS A 144 -1.91 -13.62 -10.42
CA LYS A 144 -1.23 -14.88 -10.10
C LYS A 144 0.06 -14.68 -9.32
N VAL A 145 0.03 -13.78 -8.34
CA VAL A 145 1.20 -13.40 -7.54
C VAL A 145 0.87 -13.32 -6.06
N VAL A 146 1.85 -13.65 -5.23
CA VAL A 146 1.78 -13.31 -3.80
C VAL A 146 2.25 -11.87 -3.63
N VAL A 147 1.42 -11.08 -2.97
CA VAL A 147 1.72 -9.70 -2.57
C VAL A 147 1.96 -9.63 -1.07
N ALA A 148 2.89 -8.78 -0.65
CA ALA A 148 3.14 -8.45 0.74
C ALA A 148 3.20 -6.94 0.91
N PHE A 149 2.53 -6.42 1.94
CA PHE A 149 2.70 -5.05 2.38
C PHE A 149 3.49 -5.05 3.69
N GLY A 150 4.62 -4.35 3.73
CA GLY A 150 5.53 -4.42 4.85
C GLY A 150 6.75 -3.53 4.70
N ARG A 151 7.75 -3.76 5.54
CA ARG A 151 8.97 -2.94 5.65
C ARG A 151 10.21 -3.82 5.72
N THR A 152 11.38 -3.27 5.40
CA THR A 152 12.66 -4.00 5.46
C THR A 152 13.32 -3.93 6.84
N GLU A 153 12.97 -2.91 7.62
CA GLU A 153 13.50 -2.66 8.96
C GLU A 153 12.37 -2.29 9.91
N LEU A 154 12.60 -2.41 11.21
CA LEU A 154 11.59 -2.15 12.24
C LEU A 154 11.73 -0.77 12.87
N SER A 155 12.70 0.02 12.41
CA SER A 155 12.83 1.44 12.74
C SER A 155 11.57 2.20 12.31
N SER A 156 11.26 3.28 13.03
CA SER A 156 10.19 4.22 12.67
C SER A 156 10.39 4.78 11.27
N ASP A 157 11.64 4.89 10.85
CA ASP A 157 12.05 5.54 9.60
C ASP A 157 12.09 4.55 8.43
N SER A 158 11.83 3.26 8.68
CA SER A 158 11.84 2.25 7.62
C SER A 158 10.71 2.47 6.62
N GLU A 159 11.09 2.60 5.36
CA GLU A 159 10.15 2.77 4.26
C GLU A 159 9.27 1.52 4.10
N MET A 160 7.99 1.69 4.40
CA MET A 160 6.95 0.71 4.09
C MET A 160 6.83 0.54 2.57
N GLY A 161 6.31 -0.58 2.10
CA GLY A 161 6.19 -0.83 0.66
C GLY A 161 5.37 -2.06 0.33
N LEU A 162 4.99 -2.12 -0.94
CA LEU A 162 4.33 -3.26 -1.57
C LEU A 162 5.37 -4.10 -2.31
N TRP A 163 5.32 -5.41 -2.10
CA TRP A 163 6.27 -6.38 -2.61
C TRP A 163 5.52 -7.50 -3.32
N GLU A 164 6.12 -8.05 -4.36
CA GLU A 164 5.64 -9.24 -5.07
C GLU A 164 6.66 -10.35 -4.99
N LEU A 165 6.21 -11.58 -4.69
CA LEU A 165 7.04 -12.77 -4.78
C LEU A 165 7.04 -13.26 -6.23
N LYS A 166 8.15 -13.10 -6.93
CA LYS A 166 8.35 -13.58 -8.30
C LYS A 166 9.59 -14.44 -8.38
N GLN A 167 9.47 -15.62 -8.99
CA GLN A 167 10.60 -16.55 -9.17
C GLN A 167 11.35 -16.81 -7.85
N ASN A 168 10.60 -17.02 -6.77
CA ASN A 168 11.14 -17.23 -5.42
C ASN A 168 11.96 -16.06 -4.87
N LYS A 169 11.75 -14.85 -5.37
CA LYS A 169 12.40 -13.62 -4.92
C LYS A 169 11.36 -12.56 -4.60
N TRP A 170 11.52 -11.87 -3.47
CA TRP A 170 10.69 -10.69 -3.22
C TRP A 170 11.21 -9.47 -3.96
N MET A 171 10.33 -8.85 -4.74
CA MET A 171 10.60 -7.65 -5.53
C MET A 171 9.74 -6.51 -5.00
N LYS A 172 10.36 -5.39 -4.62
CA LYS A 172 9.62 -4.18 -4.23
C LYS A 172 9.00 -3.59 -5.48
N ILE A 173 7.68 -3.38 -5.46
CA ILE A 173 6.94 -2.80 -6.59
C ILE A 173 6.47 -1.38 -6.32
N ALA A 174 6.33 -1.00 -5.05
CA ALA A 174 6.05 0.38 -4.64
C ALA A 174 6.52 0.65 -3.21
N ALA A 175 6.85 1.89 -2.89
CA ALA A 175 7.04 2.35 -1.52
C ALA A 175 5.77 3.05 -1.01
N TYR A 176 5.43 2.88 0.26
CA TYR A 176 4.32 3.55 0.93
C TYR A 176 4.54 5.06 0.93
N GLY A 177 3.52 5.82 0.56
CA GLY A 177 3.66 7.28 0.33
C GLY A 177 4.33 7.63 -1.00
N LYS A 178 4.89 6.63 -1.70
CA LYS A 178 5.34 6.71 -3.09
C LYS A 178 4.60 5.67 -3.94
N TRP A 179 3.27 5.62 -3.82
CA TRP A 179 2.36 4.92 -4.75
C TRP A 179 2.43 5.47 -6.20
N ASN A 180 3.44 6.29 -6.47
CA ASN A 180 3.79 7.01 -7.66
C ASN A 180 5.15 6.49 -8.13
N THR A 181 5.33 5.18 -8.34
CA THR A 181 6.51 4.78 -9.11
C THR A 181 6.31 5.40 -10.49
N VAL A 182 7.13 6.42 -10.78
CA VAL A 182 7.14 7.16 -12.06
C VAL A 182 7.04 6.16 -13.20
N GLU A 183 7.85 5.09 -13.13
CA GLU A 183 7.87 4.00 -14.10
C GLU A 183 6.53 3.28 -14.28
N TYR A 184 5.83 2.93 -13.20
CA TYR A 184 4.55 2.22 -13.32
C TYR A 184 3.47 3.10 -13.95
N VAL A 185 3.35 4.34 -13.48
CA VAL A 185 2.34 5.27 -14.02
C VAL A 185 2.66 5.62 -15.47
N VAL A 186 3.94 5.82 -15.81
CA VAL A 186 4.40 6.04 -17.20
C VAL A 186 4.04 4.83 -18.07
N GLN A 187 4.37 3.61 -17.65
CA GLN A 187 4.07 2.39 -18.41
C GLN A 187 2.57 2.16 -18.57
N TRP A 188 1.78 2.40 -17.52
CA TRP A 188 0.33 2.25 -17.57
C TRP A 188 -0.31 3.23 -18.56
N VAL A 189 0.05 4.52 -18.49
CA VAL A 189 -0.46 5.56 -19.41
C VAL A 189 -0.01 5.30 -20.85
N GLN A 190 1.18 4.74 -21.08
CA GLN A 190 1.59 4.31 -22.42
C GLN A 190 0.68 3.22 -23.00
N GLN A 191 0.23 2.27 -22.16
CA GLN A 191 -0.65 1.18 -22.58
C GLN A 191 -2.14 1.59 -22.61
N HIS A 192 -2.52 2.55 -21.76
CA HIS A 192 -3.91 2.98 -21.54
C HIS A 192 -3.98 4.52 -21.62
N PRO A 193 -3.74 5.11 -22.80
CA PRO A 193 -3.55 6.56 -22.95
C PRO A 193 -4.81 7.40 -22.72
N ASP A 194 -5.97 6.75 -22.55
CA ASP A 194 -7.28 7.38 -22.33
C ASP A 194 -7.81 7.18 -20.89
N ASP A 195 -7.05 6.48 -20.02
CA ASP A 195 -7.40 6.36 -18.60
C ASP A 195 -7.22 7.71 -17.90
N ALA A 196 -8.34 8.39 -17.67
CA ALA A 196 -8.35 9.73 -17.12
C ALA A 196 -7.81 9.82 -15.69
N GLN A 197 -7.92 8.76 -14.88
CA GLN A 197 -7.36 8.76 -13.52
C GLN A 197 -5.85 8.58 -13.56
N ALA A 198 -5.36 7.66 -14.39
CA ALA A 198 -3.94 7.46 -14.59
C ALA A 198 -3.27 8.67 -15.24
N LEU A 199 -3.93 9.33 -16.20
CA LEU A 199 -3.48 10.57 -16.82
C LEU A 199 -3.33 11.72 -15.82
N LEU A 200 -4.31 11.90 -14.92
CA LEU A 200 -4.22 12.92 -13.86
C LEU A 200 -3.01 12.65 -12.96
N LYS A 201 -2.83 11.39 -12.57
CA LYS A 201 -1.70 10.96 -11.75
C LYS A 201 -0.36 11.17 -12.44
N TYR A 202 -0.31 10.87 -13.74
CA TYR A 202 0.86 11.08 -14.58
C TYR A 202 1.21 12.57 -14.67
N ALA A 203 0.22 13.43 -14.92
CA ALA A 203 0.42 14.88 -15.00
C ALA A 203 0.99 15.45 -13.68
N ASP A 204 0.44 15.04 -12.53
CA ASP A 204 0.93 15.42 -11.21
C ASP A 204 2.41 15.03 -10.99
N ILE A 205 2.76 13.79 -11.38
CA ILE A 205 4.13 13.28 -11.24
C ILE A 205 5.09 14.06 -12.14
N MET A 206 4.70 14.27 -13.40
CA MET A 206 5.51 15.02 -14.36
C MET A 206 5.75 16.46 -13.90
N GLN A 207 4.72 17.11 -13.35
CA GLN A 207 4.81 18.47 -12.84
C GLN A 207 5.67 18.57 -11.56
N TRP A 208 5.35 17.79 -10.53
CA TRP A 208 5.87 18.03 -9.18
C TRP A 208 7.11 17.20 -8.84
N GLN A 209 7.22 15.98 -9.38
CA GLN A 209 8.30 15.07 -9.00
C GLN A 209 9.47 15.11 -10.00
N THR A 210 9.17 15.06 -11.30
CA THR A 210 10.21 14.98 -12.34
C THR A 210 10.48 16.32 -13.03
N LYS A 211 9.63 17.33 -12.81
CA LYS A 211 9.69 18.65 -13.45
C LYS A 211 9.72 18.59 -14.99
N GLN A 212 9.08 17.56 -15.55
CA GLN A 212 8.86 17.34 -16.97
C GLN A 212 7.59 18.09 -17.40
N PHE A 213 7.71 19.42 -17.51
CA PHE A 213 6.54 20.29 -17.70
C PHE A 213 5.86 20.10 -19.07
N LEU A 214 6.59 19.70 -20.11
CA LEU A 214 6.00 19.44 -21.42
C LEU A 214 5.06 18.22 -21.37
N GLU A 215 5.50 17.17 -20.71
CA GLU A 215 4.75 15.93 -20.51
C GLU A 215 3.51 16.18 -19.64
N ALA A 216 3.67 16.99 -18.59
CA ALA A 216 2.55 17.42 -17.75
C ALA A 216 1.53 18.24 -18.56
N GLU A 217 1.98 19.17 -19.41
CA GLU A 217 1.11 20.00 -20.27
C GLU A 217 0.28 19.13 -21.20
N LEU A 218 0.90 18.17 -21.89
CA LEU A 218 0.21 17.27 -22.82
C LEU A 218 -0.86 16.45 -22.10
N ALA A 219 -0.56 15.94 -20.91
CA ALA A 219 -1.50 15.19 -20.09
C ALA A 219 -2.67 16.06 -19.61
N TYR A 220 -2.40 17.26 -19.09
CA TYR A 220 -3.44 18.20 -18.68
C TYR A 220 -4.31 18.67 -19.86
N LYS A 221 -3.74 18.94 -21.04
CA LYS A 221 -4.49 19.27 -22.26
C LYS A 221 -5.43 18.12 -22.72
N LYS A 222 -5.07 16.86 -22.46
CA LYS A 222 -6.01 15.74 -22.66
C LYS A 222 -7.12 15.76 -21.62
N LEU A 223 -6.75 15.95 -20.35
CA LEU A 223 -7.70 15.96 -19.24
C LEU A 223 -8.72 17.11 -19.33
N THR A 224 -8.35 18.28 -19.86
CA THR A 224 -9.31 19.38 -20.10
C THR A 224 -10.32 19.06 -21.18
N LYS A 225 -10.02 18.15 -22.12
CA LYS A 225 -11.02 17.66 -23.09
C LYS A 225 -12.01 16.68 -22.44
N ILE A 226 -11.54 15.87 -21.49
CA ILE A 226 -12.36 14.90 -20.75
C ILE A 226 -13.20 15.60 -19.67
N TYR A 227 -12.61 16.59 -18.99
CA TYR A 227 -13.20 17.33 -17.87
C TYR A 227 -13.10 18.85 -18.09
N PRO A 228 -13.84 19.42 -19.07
CA PRO A 228 -13.71 20.82 -19.45
C PRO A 228 -14.04 21.81 -18.32
N GLU A 229 -14.94 21.44 -17.41
CA GLU A 229 -15.40 22.29 -16.30
C GLU A 229 -14.60 22.07 -15.00
N LYS A 230 -13.59 21.18 -15.00
CA LYS A 230 -12.89 20.83 -13.76
C LYS A 230 -11.80 21.86 -13.44
N THR A 231 -12.14 22.75 -12.52
CA THR A 231 -11.32 23.90 -12.09
C THR A 231 -9.89 23.56 -11.71
N SER A 232 -9.68 22.45 -10.99
CA SER A 232 -8.34 22.02 -10.59
C SER A 232 -7.46 21.74 -11.80
N ILE A 233 -7.99 21.06 -12.82
CA ILE A 233 -7.23 20.66 -14.02
C ILE A 233 -6.88 21.87 -14.88
N LEU A 234 -7.82 22.81 -15.04
CA LEU A 234 -7.58 24.06 -15.76
C LEU A 234 -6.51 24.91 -15.06
N LEU A 235 -6.55 24.97 -13.72
CA LEU A 235 -5.55 25.69 -12.92
C LEU A 235 -4.17 25.03 -13.01
N ASP A 236 -4.10 23.71 -12.89
CA ASP A 236 -2.84 22.97 -12.96
C ASP A 236 -2.20 23.08 -14.36
N LEU A 237 -3.02 23.09 -15.42
CA LEU A 237 -2.56 23.38 -16.78
C LEU A 237 -1.99 24.81 -16.90
N ALA A 238 -2.70 25.81 -16.37
CA ALA A 238 -2.23 27.19 -16.39
C ALA A 238 -0.89 27.35 -15.63
N ILE A 239 -0.72 26.65 -14.49
CA ILE A 239 0.54 26.59 -13.74
C ILE A 239 1.65 26.02 -14.63
N VAL A 240 1.42 24.86 -15.23
CA VAL A 240 2.42 24.18 -16.06
C VAL A 240 2.82 25.01 -17.29
N LEU A 241 1.87 25.72 -17.91
CA LEU A 241 2.14 26.65 -19.01
C LEU A 241 3.00 27.83 -18.53
N ALA A 242 2.67 28.43 -17.39
CA ALA A 242 3.44 29.54 -16.83
C ALA A 242 4.86 29.12 -16.41
N MET A 243 5.05 27.89 -15.91
CA MET A 243 6.37 27.31 -15.61
C MET A 243 7.25 27.18 -16.86
N GLN A 244 6.64 27.04 -18.04
CA GLN A 244 7.30 26.99 -19.34
C GLN A 244 7.39 28.37 -20.03
N ASP A 245 7.13 29.47 -19.32
CA ASP A 245 7.08 30.84 -19.88
C ASP A 245 6.00 31.06 -20.96
N LYS A 246 5.01 30.17 -21.07
CA LYS A 246 3.86 30.28 -21.99
C LYS A 246 2.74 31.10 -21.35
N VAL A 247 3.06 32.35 -20.97
CA VAL A 247 2.16 33.21 -20.18
C VAL A 247 0.87 33.52 -20.91
N SER A 248 0.92 33.80 -22.22
CA SER A 248 -0.28 34.09 -23.01
C SER A 248 -1.24 32.91 -23.09
N GLU A 249 -0.73 31.67 -23.21
CA GLU A 249 -1.58 30.47 -23.18
C GLU A 249 -2.15 30.24 -21.77
N ALA A 250 -1.37 30.48 -20.71
CA ALA A 250 -1.87 30.38 -19.34
C ALA A 250 -3.01 31.38 -19.07
N ASP A 251 -2.90 32.60 -19.59
CA ASP A 251 -3.91 33.67 -19.48
C ASP A 251 -5.26 33.24 -20.11
N GLU A 252 -5.26 32.44 -21.19
CA GLU A 252 -6.50 31.92 -21.80
C GLU A 252 -7.25 30.95 -20.87
N TYR A 253 -6.55 30.03 -20.19
CA TYR A 253 -7.19 29.08 -19.27
C TYR A 253 -7.67 29.75 -17.98
N ILE A 254 -6.93 30.78 -17.55
CA ILE A 254 -7.31 31.71 -16.49
C ILE A 254 -8.61 32.46 -16.85
N ALA A 255 -8.71 32.99 -18.07
CA ALA A 255 -9.92 33.66 -18.56
C ALA A 255 -11.12 32.71 -18.63
N LYS A 256 -10.93 31.46 -19.07
CA LYS A 256 -11.99 30.44 -19.05
C LYS A 256 -12.51 30.16 -17.64
N LEU A 257 -11.62 30.08 -16.65
CA LEU A 257 -12.01 29.95 -15.24
C LEU A 257 -12.82 31.17 -14.77
N SER A 258 -12.50 32.37 -15.26
CA SER A 258 -13.24 33.61 -14.99
C SER A 258 -14.65 33.59 -15.52
N GLU A 259 -14.79 33.31 -16.81
CA GLU A 259 -16.07 33.33 -17.51
C GLU A 259 -17.03 32.28 -16.96
N ALA A 260 -16.52 31.13 -16.54
CA ALA A 260 -17.32 30.05 -15.95
C ALA A 260 -17.78 30.35 -14.50
N GLY A 261 -17.40 31.49 -13.91
CA GLY A 261 -17.69 31.80 -12.50
C GLY A 261 -16.96 30.85 -11.53
N LEU A 262 -15.93 30.16 -12.03
CA LEU A 262 -15.18 29.12 -11.34
C LEU A 262 -13.94 29.68 -10.61
N MET A 263 -13.79 31.00 -10.58
CA MET A 263 -12.65 31.69 -9.98
C MET A 263 -12.70 31.74 -8.46
N ASN A 264 -11.55 31.46 -7.86
CA ASN A 264 -11.33 31.54 -6.42
C ASN A 264 -10.06 32.36 -6.16
N ARG A 265 -10.18 33.54 -5.55
CA ARG A 265 -9.06 34.45 -5.22
C ARG A 265 -7.85 33.75 -4.57
N PRO A 266 -8.04 32.85 -3.58
CA PRO A 266 -7.02 31.94 -3.07
C PRO A 266 -6.16 31.20 -4.11
N ALA A 267 -6.73 30.78 -5.24
CA ALA A 267 -6.01 30.06 -6.28
C ALA A 267 -4.96 30.96 -6.97
N TYR A 268 -5.32 32.21 -7.27
CA TYR A 268 -4.41 33.20 -7.86
C TYR A 268 -3.30 33.64 -6.91
N LEU A 269 -3.61 33.78 -5.61
CA LEU A 269 -2.58 34.08 -4.61
C LEU A 269 -1.59 32.91 -4.46
N ARG A 270 -2.08 31.67 -4.49
CA ARG A 270 -1.23 30.47 -4.49
C ARG A 270 -0.36 30.38 -5.73
N LEU A 271 -0.93 30.66 -6.91
CA LEU A 271 -0.23 30.71 -8.19
C LEU A 271 0.86 31.79 -8.19
N ALA A 272 0.55 33.00 -7.74
CA ALA A 272 1.52 34.07 -7.56
C ALA A 272 2.68 33.66 -6.66
N GLY A 273 2.40 32.96 -5.55
CA GLY A 273 3.41 32.43 -4.64
C GLY A 273 4.35 31.43 -5.32
N LEU A 274 3.80 30.45 -6.03
CA LEU A 274 4.58 29.43 -6.76
C LEU A 274 5.46 30.05 -7.84
N LEU A 275 4.92 30.98 -8.63
CA LEU A 275 5.66 31.69 -9.67
C LEU A 275 6.80 32.54 -9.08
N ARG A 276 6.59 33.13 -7.91
CA ARG A 276 7.62 33.88 -7.18
C ARG A 276 8.76 32.96 -6.70
N MET A 277 8.44 31.76 -6.19
CA MET A 277 9.44 30.79 -5.74
C MET A 277 10.37 30.33 -6.87
N GLU A 278 9.84 30.21 -8.09
CA GLU A 278 10.59 29.84 -9.30
C GLU A 278 11.19 31.07 -10.03
N LYS A 279 11.23 32.23 -9.35
CA LYS A 279 11.77 33.51 -9.89
C LYS A 279 11.09 34.01 -11.16
N LYS A 280 9.85 33.58 -11.42
CA LYS A 280 8.98 34.05 -12.52
C LYS A 280 8.16 35.26 -12.05
N TYR A 281 8.85 36.40 -11.88
CA TYR A 281 8.28 37.57 -11.21
C TYR A 281 7.16 38.27 -12.00
N LEU A 282 7.28 38.43 -13.32
CA LEU A 282 6.25 39.08 -14.14
C LEU A 282 4.91 38.31 -14.15
N PRO A 283 4.90 36.97 -14.36
CA PRO A 283 3.69 36.16 -14.19
C PRO A 283 3.13 36.19 -12.77
N SER A 284 3.99 36.19 -11.76
CA SER A 284 3.59 36.29 -10.35
C SER A 284 2.83 37.59 -10.07
N ILE A 285 3.33 38.72 -10.57
CA ILE A 285 2.71 40.04 -10.38
C ILE A 285 1.32 40.09 -11.03
N LYS A 286 1.18 39.62 -12.29
CA LYS A 286 -0.13 39.55 -12.96
C LYS A 286 -1.16 38.75 -12.16
N CYS A 287 -0.74 37.60 -11.60
CA CYS A 287 -1.62 36.78 -10.77
C CYS A 287 -2.06 37.50 -9.49
N GLN A 288 -1.20 38.35 -8.89
CA GLN A 288 -1.55 39.17 -7.73
C GLN A 288 -2.53 40.28 -8.09
N GLU A 289 -2.33 40.95 -9.23
CA GLU A 289 -3.23 41.98 -9.75
C GLU A 289 -4.63 41.43 -10.02
N ILE A 290 -4.71 40.24 -10.63
CA ILE A 290 -5.97 39.53 -10.87
C ILE A 290 -6.62 39.10 -9.55
N ALA A 291 -5.87 38.62 -8.55
CA ALA A 291 -6.42 38.30 -7.23
C ALA A 291 -6.96 39.54 -6.49
N LEU A 292 -6.34 40.69 -6.69
CA LEU A 292 -6.71 41.97 -6.07
C LEU A 292 -8.00 42.55 -6.68
N SER A 293 -8.22 42.37 -7.97
CA SER A 293 -9.42 42.88 -8.67
C SER A 293 -10.72 42.14 -8.30
N MET A 294 -10.64 40.98 -7.65
CA MET A 294 -11.80 40.13 -7.29
C MET A 294 -12.56 40.55 -6.02
N GLY A 295 -12.12 41.58 -5.27
CA GLY A 295 -12.77 42.01 -4.03
C GLY A 295 -12.70 41.00 -2.87
N LEU A 296 -13.14 41.41 -1.67
CA LEU A 296 -13.23 40.56 -0.46
C LEU A 296 -14.64 39.98 -0.31
N ALA A 297 -15.11 39.15 -1.25
CA ALA A 297 -16.35 38.41 -1.04
C ALA A 297 -16.05 37.14 -0.23
N GLY A 298 -16.63 37.05 0.97
CA GLY A 298 -16.37 36.02 1.96
C GLY A 298 -16.54 34.59 1.44
N VAL A 299 -15.58 33.73 1.79
CA VAL A 299 -15.66 32.29 1.57
C VAL A 299 -15.32 31.60 2.88
N ASP A 300 -16.29 30.82 3.34
CA ASP A 300 -16.19 29.89 4.46
C ASP A 300 -15.05 28.89 4.22
N PHE A 301 -14.18 28.76 5.22
CA PHE A 301 -12.91 28.06 5.13
C PHE A 301 -13.15 26.60 5.50
N GLN A 302 -13.32 25.72 4.52
CA GLN A 302 -13.10 24.28 4.72
C GLN A 302 -11.80 23.89 4.02
N PRO A 303 -10.65 23.88 4.75
CA PRO A 303 -9.42 23.36 4.21
C PRO A 303 -9.62 21.86 3.96
N ARG A 304 -9.42 21.40 2.71
CA ARG A 304 -9.14 19.97 2.51
C ARG A 304 -7.90 19.64 3.33
N PRO A 305 -7.89 18.54 4.09
CA PRO A 305 -6.75 18.16 4.90
C PRO A 305 -5.52 18.05 3.99
N HIS A 306 -4.48 18.80 4.37
CA HIS A 306 -3.15 18.67 3.82
C HIS A 306 -2.74 17.19 3.90
N LEU A 307 -2.67 16.51 2.75
CA LEU A 307 -1.76 15.40 2.62
C LEU A 307 -0.36 16.03 2.71
N PHE A 308 0.38 15.63 3.74
CA PHE A 308 1.69 16.12 4.20
C PHE A 308 1.67 17.29 5.21
N PRO A 309 1.85 17.00 6.51
CA PRO A 309 2.65 17.82 7.37
C PRO A 309 4.12 17.36 7.25
N PHE A 310 4.95 18.18 6.64
CA PHE A 310 6.35 18.28 7.04
C PHE A 310 6.41 19.45 8.03
N GLU A 311 6.68 19.17 9.30
CA GLU A 311 7.52 20.07 10.09
C GLU A 311 8.58 19.23 10.83
N PRO A 312 9.86 19.64 10.77
CA PRO A 312 10.94 19.01 11.50
C PRO A 312 11.07 19.57 12.92
N THR A 313 11.40 18.70 13.87
CA THR A 313 12.16 19.04 15.09
C THR A 313 13.26 18.03 15.25
#